data_AF-A0A1I0L5E2-F1
#
_entry.id   AF-A0A1I0L5E2-F1
#
_cell.length_a   1.000
_cell.length_b   1.000
_cell.length_c   1.000
_cell.angle_alpha   90.00
_cell.angle_beta   90.00
_cell.angle_gamma   90.00
#
_symmetry.space_group_name_H-M   'P 1'
#
loop_
_entity.id
_entity.type
_entity.pdbx_description
1 polymer ?
#
loop_
_entity_poly.entity_id
_entity_poly.type
_entity_poly.pdbx_seq_one_letter_code
_entity_poly.pdbx_strand_id
1 'polypeptide(L)'
;MYDKLGIDPGEKPIALEDLPNLTVPEDLAAVEDLIDTLQECRESAETELRIRHRHGMRHRCVVAEPLLDSKGLPVKPRFLVQDVTRGRRRERSMARVQAQAVRQEERALEQQRVSDHLQAVILSAEELARLGGDFFKARRLGEDKVLPAVGDAMGHGLAAAGLVLQLRAGPAGPA
;
A
#
# COMPACT_ATOMS: atom_id res chain seq x y z
N MET A 1 33.14 31.30 -6.30
CA MET A 1 32.51 29.99 -6.60
C MET A 1 32.69 29.04 -5.41
N TYR A 2 32.34 29.46 -4.18
CA TYR A 2 32.57 28.69 -2.94
C TYR A 2 31.38 28.67 -1.96
N ASP A 3 30.22 29.23 -2.34
CA ASP A 3 29.10 29.48 -1.43
C ASP A 3 28.05 28.32 -1.35
N LYS A 4 28.26 27.22 -2.09
CA LYS A 4 27.21 26.19 -2.29
C LYS A 4 27.30 24.95 -1.41
N LEU A 5 28.40 24.78 -0.68
CA LEU A 5 28.55 23.69 0.30
C LEU A 5 28.08 24.08 1.71
N GLY A 6 27.80 25.36 1.97
CA GLY A 6 27.61 25.86 3.34
C GLY A 6 28.91 25.98 4.14
N ILE A 7 30.04 25.93 3.42
CA ILE A 7 31.39 26.24 3.87
C ILE A 7 31.54 27.75 3.68
N ASP A 8 32.06 28.45 4.69
CA ASP A 8 32.30 29.89 4.58
C ASP A 8 33.24 30.14 3.38
N PRO A 9 32.99 31.13 2.49
CA PRO A 9 33.94 31.45 1.42
C PRO A 9 35.35 31.83 1.93
N GLY A 10 35.55 32.08 3.23
CA GLY A 10 36.85 32.20 3.89
C GLY A 10 37.44 30.90 4.49
N GLU A 11 36.69 29.80 4.50
CA GLU A 11 37.16 28.48 4.92
C GLU A 11 37.99 27.82 3.81
N LYS A 12 39.02 27.06 4.21
CA LYS A 12 39.89 26.35 3.26
C LYS A 12 39.06 25.41 2.37
N PRO A 13 39.43 25.25 1.08
CA PRO A 13 38.88 24.19 0.25
C PRO A 13 38.99 22.85 0.97
N ILE A 14 37.87 22.14 1.09
CA ILE A 14 37.81 20.85 1.76
C ILE A 14 38.47 19.81 0.85
N ALA A 15 39.40 19.03 1.41
CA ALA A 15 40.02 17.93 0.67
C ALA A 15 38.96 16.86 0.39
N LEU A 16 39.12 16.13 -0.71
CA LEU A 16 38.20 15.03 -1.04
C LEU A 16 38.18 13.98 0.10
N GLU A 17 39.33 13.77 0.73
CA GLU A 17 39.51 12.88 1.90
C GLU A 17 38.77 13.35 3.16
N ASP A 18 38.42 14.64 3.25
CA ASP A 18 37.71 15.23 4.39
C ASP A 18 36.19 15.14 4.26
N LEU A 19 35.66 14.79 3.08
CA LEU A 19 34.21 14.65 2.86
C LEU A 19 33.53 13.68 3.85
N PRO A 20 34.09 12.49 4.16
CA PRO A 20 33.54 11.56 5.16
C PRO A 20 33.26 12.21 6.52
N ASN A 21 34.05 13.20 6.93
CA ASN A 21 33.92 13.87 8.22
C ASN A 21 32.68 14.81 8.28
N LEU A 22 32.15 15.22 7.12
CA LEU A 22 31.03 16.17 7.01
C LEU A 22 29.69 15.45 6.80
N THR A 23 29.74 14.21 6.37
CA THR A 23 28.58 13.35 6.13
C THR A 23 28.17 12.58 7.38
N VAL A 24 26.93 12.11 7.36
CA VAL A 24 26.42 11.18 8.37
C VAL A 24 26.97 9.77 8.13
N PRO A 25 27.16 8.95 9.19
CA PRO A 25 27.66 7.59 9.08
C PRO A 25 26.94 6.74 8.05
N GLU A 26 25.63 6.92 7.92
CA GLU A 26 24.79 6.18 7.01
C GLU A 26 25.07 6.46 5.53
N ASP A 27 25.70 7.59 5.21
CA ASP A 27 26.05 7.99 3.85
C ASP A 27 27.56 7.80 3.56
N LEU A 28 28.34 7.23 4.49
CA LEU A 28 29.79 7.04 4.32
C LEU A 28 30.11 6.13 3.13
N ALA A 29 29.40 5.02 2.98
CA ALA A 29 29.60 4.10 1.85
C ALA A 29 29.37 4.80 0.50
N ALA A 30 28.41 5.73 0.42
CA ALA A 30 28.15 6.51 -0.79
C ALA A 30 29.24 7.55 -1.07
N VAL A 31 29.92 8.04 -0.02
CA VAL A 31 31.10 8.91 -0.17
C VAL A 31 32.31 8.12 -0.62
N GLU A 32 32.54 6.93 -0.05
CA GLU A 32 33.64 6.04 -0.47
C GLU A 32 33.49 5.67 -1.95
N ASP A 33 32.30 5.25 -2.37
CA ASP A 33 32.00 4.92 -3.78
C ASP A 33 32.21 6.12 -4.72
N LEU A 34 31.84 7.33 -4.28
CA LEU A 34 32.11 8.57 -5.01
C LEU A 34 33.63 8.79 -5.18
N ILE A 35 34.40 8.61 -4.11
CA ILE A 35 35.86 8.80 -4.13
C ILE A 35 36.51 7.77 -5.05
N ASP A 36 36.14 6.50 -4.94
CA ASP A 36 36.66 5.41 -5.76
C ASP A 36 36.31 5.63 -7.24
N THR A 37 35.08 6.03 -7.54
CA THR A 37 34.66 6.33 -8.93
C THR A 37 35.49 7.46 -9.55
N LEU A 38 35.78 8.51 -8.78
CA LEU A 38 36.57 9.65 -9.26
C LEU A 38 38.06 9.32 -9.42
N GLN A 39 38.63 8.55 -8.49
CA GLN A 39 40.07 8.27 -8.47
C GLN A 39 40.46 7.04 -9.29
N GLU A 40 39.77 5.93 -9.09
CA GLU A 40 40.09 4.65 -9.71
C GLU A 40 39.43 4.53 -11.09
N CYS A 41 38.11 4.76 -11.15
CA CYS A 41 37.37 4.65 -12.42
C CYS A 41 37.58 5.84 -13.33
N ARG A 42 37.88 7.02 -12.77
CA ARG A 42 38.07 8.30 -13.50
C ARG A 42 36.80 8.73 -14.24
N GLU A 43 35.65 8.41 -13.66
CA GLU A 43 34.33 8.70 -14.20
C GLU A 43 33.63 9.78 -13.38
N SER A 44 32.63 10.42 -14.02
CA SER A 44 31.77 11.38 -13.31
C SER A 44 30.73 10.61 -12.50
N ALA A 45 30.40 11.14 -11.32
CA ALA A 45 29.48 10.49 -10.40
C ALA A 45 28.50 11.49 -9.81
N GLU A 46 27.28 11.03 -9.56
CA GLU A 46 26.22 11.79 -8.89
C GLU A 46 25.78 11.04 -7.64
N THR A 47 25.72 11.72 -6.51
CA THR A 47 25.27 11.13 -5.24
C THR A 47 24.52 12.15 -4.38
N GLU A 48 23.51 11.68 -3.65
CA GLU A 48 22.80 12.49 -2.66
C GLU A 48 23.36 12.23 -1.26
N LEU A 49 23.86 13.28 -0.60
CA LEU A 49 24.48 13.20 0.72
C LEU A 49 23.70 14.03 1.76
N ARG A 50 23.60 13.51 2.97
CA ARG A 50 23.13 14.25 4.14
C ARG A 50 24.32 14.88 4.86
N ILE A 51 24.41 16.22 4.77
CA ILE A 51 25.48 16.99 5.40
C ILE A 51 24.97 17.63 6.69
N ARG A 52 25.74 17.47 7.77
CA ARG A 52 25.47 18.16 9.03
C ARG A 52 25.80 19.64 8.88
N HIS A 53 24.81 20.50 9.07
CA HIS A 53 24.99 21.95 9.05
C HIS A 53 24.62 22.57 10.40
N ARG A 54 25.17 23.74 10.73
CA ARG A 54 24.91 24.48 12.00
C ARG A 54 23.44 24.75 12.33
N HIS A 55 22.55 24.65 11.33
CA HIS A 55 21.09 24.86 11.45
C HIS A 55 20.29 23.58 11.13
N GLY A 56 20.88 22.42 11.42
CA GLY A 56 20.27 21.10 11.22
C GLY A 56 20.59 20.46 9.87
N MET A 57 20.01 19.28 9.64
CA MET A 57 20.33 18.44 8.48
C MET A 57 19.97 19.10 7.15
N ARG A 58 20.81 18.91 6.14
CA ARG A 58 20.57 19.31 4.75
C ARG A 58 20.80 18.12 3.82
N HIS A 59 19.97 17.99 2.80
CA HIS A 59 20.17 17.06 1.70
C HIS A 59 20.84 17.80 0.54
N ARG A 60 21.91 17.22 0.01
CA ARG A 60 22.74 17.81 -1.03
C ARG A 60 22.86 16.80 -2.16
N CYS A 61 22.49 17.19 -3.38
CA CYS A 61 22.93 16.46 -4.57
C CYS A 61 24.33 16.96 -4.94
N VAL A 62 25.26 16.04 -5.08
CA VAL A 62 26.65 16.29 -5.45
C VAL A 62 26.90 15.59 -6.78
N VAL A 63 27.20 16.38 -7.81
CA VAL A 63 27.74 15.88 -9.07
C VAL A 63 29.23 16.18 -9.06
N ALA A 64 30.05 15.17 -9.28
CA ALA A 64 31.49 15.26 -9.28
C ALA A 64 32.05 14.80 -10.63
N GLU A 65 32.95 15.60 -11.20
CA GLU A 65 33.66 15.29 -12.44
C GLU A 65 35.17 15.29 -12.17
N PRO A 66 35.89 14.23 -12.55
CA PRO A 66 37.34 14.21 -12.41
C PRO A 66 37.98 15.02 -13.55
N LEU A 67 38.86 15.98 -13.21
CA LEU A 67 39.68 16.68 -14.19
C LEU A 67 40.99 15.91 -14.35
N LEU A 68 41.18 15.33 -15.53
CA LEU A 68 42.32 14.50 -15.87
C LEU A 68 43.43 15.33 -16.54
N ASP A 69 44.69 14.93 -16.34
CA ASP A 69 45.82 15.46 -17.10
C ASP A 69 45.93 14.84 -18.51
N SER A 70 46.96 15.22 -19.25
CA SER A 70 47.24 14.67 -20.58
C SER A 70 47.60 13.18 -20.59
N LYS A 71 47.89 12.59 -19.43
CA LYS A 71 48.17 11.16 -19.24
C LYS A 71 46.93 10.40 -18.73
N GLY A 72 45.80 11.09 -18.59
CA GLY A 72 44.55 10.52 -18.09
C GLY A 72 44.55 10.27 -16.59
N LEU A 73 45.44 10.92 -15.81
CA LEU A 73 45.46 10.81 -14.36
C LEU A 73 44.63 11.94 -13.71
N PRO A 74 43.83 11.65 -12.67
CA PRO A 74 43.05 12.67 -11.98
C PRO A 74 43.96 13.69 -11.28
N VAL A 75 43.77 14.97 -11.62
CA VAL A 75 44.51 16.10 -11.03
C VAL A 75 43.68 16.76 -9.93
N LYS A 76 42.38 16.91 -10.18
CA LYS A 76 41.42 17.47 -9.21
C LYS A 76 39.99 17.15 -9.63
N PRO A 77 39.07 16.93 -8.69
CA PRO A 77 37.65 16.90 -8.99
C PRO A 77 37.05 18.30 -9.13
N ARG A 78 36.00 18.42 -9.93
CA ARG A 78 35.07 19.55 -9.95
C ARG A 78 33.76 19.08 -9.34
N PHE A 79 33.23 19.84 -8.39
CA PHE A 79 31.94 19.54 -7.77
C PHE A 79 30.89 20.58 -8.14
N LEU A 80 29.70 20.10 -8.49
CA LEU A 80 28.47 20.86 -8.45
C LEU A 80 27.64 20.36 -7.27
N VAL A 81 27.24 21.29 -6.41
CA VAL A 81 26.49 20.97 -5.20
C VAL A 81 25.18 21.74 -5.19
N GLN A 82 24.08 21.02 -5.05
CA GLN A 82 22.73 21.58 -5.01
C GLN A 82 22.01 21.23 -3.70
N ASP A 83 21.39 22.21 -3.06
CA ASP A 83 20.47 21.97 -1.94
C ASP A 83 19.14 21.39 -2.46
N VAL A 84 18.91 20.10 -2.21
CA VAL A 84 17.68 19.39 -2.58
C VAL A 84 16.74 19.18 -1.40
N THR A 85 17.06 19.76 -0.22
CA THR A 85 16.32 19.56 1.03
C THR A 85 14.83 19.89 0.89
N ARG A 86 14.48 20.97 0.18
CA ARG A 86 13.09 21.36 -0.05
C ARG A 86 12.35 20.38 -0.97
N GLY A 87 13.02 19.87 -2.02
CA GLY A 87 12.47 18.88 -2.93
C GLY A 87 12.13 17.58 -2.20
N ARG A 88 13.10 17.04 -1.45
CA ARG A 88 12.91 15.81 -0.66
C ARG A 88 11.83 15.93 0.41
N ARG A 89 11.66 17.10 1.04
CA ARG A 89 10.56 17.30 2.00
C ARG A 89 9.18 17.20 1.32
N ARG A 90 9.02 17.78 0.13
CA ARG A 90 7.77 17.70 -0.65
C ARG A 90 7.48 16.26 -1.07
N GLU A 91 8.46 15.59 -1.64
CA GLU A 91 8.35 14.19 -2.06
C GLU A 91 7.94 13.27 -0.91
N ARG A 92 8.62 13.38 0.24
CA ARG A 92 8.28 12.60 1.45
C ARG A 92 6.88 12.91 1.97
N SER A 93 6.42 14.16 1.89
CA SER A 93 5.03 14.48 2.25
C SER A 93 4.02 13.88 1.29
N MET A 94 4.29 13.91 -0.02
CA MET A 94 3.42 13.32 -1.03
C MET A 94 3.35 11.80 -0.90
N ALA A 95 4.49 11.14 -0.69
CA ALA A 95 4.53 9.69 -0.46
C ALA A 95 3.71 9.28 0.76
N ARG A 96 3.73 10.07 1.85
CA ARG A 96 2.89 9.84 3.03
C ARG A 96 1.40 9.98 2.72
N VAL A 97 1.01 11.00 1.96
CA VAL A 97 -0.38 11.24 1.56
C VAL A 97 -0.88 10.12 0.65
N GLN A 98 -0.10 9.72 -0.36
CA GLN A 98 -0.45 8.61 -1.24
C GLN A 98 -0.59 7.29 -0.46
N ALA A 99 0.35 6.99 0.44
CA ALA A 99 0.25 5.80 1.28
C ALA A 99 -0.97 5.83 2.20
N GLN A 100 -1.44 7.02 2.63
CA GLN A 100 -2.69 7.15 3.37
C GLN A 100 -3.91 6.94 2.48
N ALA A 101 -3.91 7.48 1.26
CA ALA A 101 -5.00 7.31 0.30
C ALA A 101 -5.20 5.83 -0.07
N VAL A 102 -4.12 5.10 -0.38
CA VAL A 102 -4.19 3.65 -0.66
C VAL A 102 -4.82 2.89 0.52
N ARG A 103 -4.39 3.18 1.76
CA ARG A 103 -4.99 2.55 2.95
C ARG A 103 -6.45 2.93 3.15
N GLN A 104 -6.88 4.11 2.73
CA GLN A 104 -8.29 4.52 2.80
C GLN A 104 -9.14 3.81 1.75
N GLU A 105 -8.63 3.66 0.52
CA GLU A 105 -9.29 2.89 -0.54
C GLU A 105 -9.46 1.42 -0.15
N GLU A 106 -8.43 0.79 0.39
CA GLU A 106 -8.50 -0.60 0.88
C GLU A 106 -9.60 -0.77 1.94
N ARG A 107 -9.66 0.14 2.92
CA ARG A 107 -10.71 0.13 3.96
C ARG A 107 -12.10 0.33 3.37
N ALA A 108 -12.24 1.24 2.40
CA ALA A 108 -13.53 1.51 1.77
C ALA A 108 -14.05 0.28 0.99
N LEU A 109 -13.18 -0.40 0.25
CA LEU A 109 -13.52 -1.63 -0.46
C LEU A 109 -13.92 -2.76 0.51
N GLU A 110 -13.21 -2.89 1.63
CA GLU A 110 -13.56 -3.87 2.66
C GLU A 110 -14.92 -3.56 3.30
N GLN A 111 -15.17 -2.29 3.65
CA GLN A 111 -16.46 -1.85 4.17
C GLN A 111 -17.60 -2.09 3.18
N GLN A 112 -17.38 -1.80 1.90
CA GLN A 112 -18.36 -2.06 0.85
C GLN A 112 -18.66 -3.55 0.75
N ARG A 113 -17.64 -4.41 0.74
CA ARG A 113 -17.81 -5.86 0.69
C ARG A 113 -18.61 -6.38 1.89
N VAL A 114 -18.33 -5.87 3.09
CA VAL A 114 -19.10 -6.25 4.30
C VAL A 114 -20.55 -5.78 4.18
N SER A 115 -20.78 -4.55 3.71
CA SER A 115 -22.13 -4.02 3.48
C SER A 115 -22.91 -4.87 2.48
N ASP A 116 -22.32 -5.18 1.33
CA ASP A 116 -22.95 -5.99 0.28
C ASP A 116 -23.29 -7.40 0.79
N HIS A 117 -22.40 -7.99 1.59
CA HIS A 117 -22.66 -9.28 2.23
C HIS A 117 -23.84 -9.22 3.21
N LEU A 118 -23.89 -8.20 4.07
CA LEU A 118 -25.00 -8.02 5.01
C LEU A 118 -26.34 -7.80 4.29
N GLN A 119 -26.36 -6.99 3.22
CA GLN A 119 -27.56 -6.80 2.42
C GLN A 119 -28.04 -8.12 1.81
N ALA A 120 -27.14 -8.93 1.26
CA ALA A 120 -27.48 -10.24 0.70
C ALA A 120 -28.05 -11.19 1.76
N VAL A 121 -27.49 -11.20 2.97
CA VAL A 121 -27.99 -12.01 4.09
C VAL A 121 -29.40 -11.57 4.51
N ILE A 122 -29.66 -10.26 4.61
CA ILE A 122 -30.98 -9.72 4.98
C ILE A 122 -32.02 -10.06 3.92
N LEU A 123 -31.74 -9.81 2.64
CA LEU A 123 -32.66 -10.13 1.55
C LEU A 123 -32.98 -11.63 1.51
N SER A 124 -31.97 -12.48 1.68
CA SER A 124 -32.18 -13.93 1.75
C SER A 124 -33.10 -14.31 2.93
N ALA A 125 -32.88 -13.72 4.10
CA ALA A 125 -33.71 -13.96 5.28
C ALA A 125 -35.16 -13.50 5.09
N GLU A 126 -35.38 -12.36 4.42
CA GLU A 126 -36.71 -11.86 4.06
C GLU A 126 -37.41 -12.76 3.05
N GLU A 127 -36.72 -13.20 1.99
CA GLU A 127 -37.27 -14.17 1.03
C GLU A 127 -37.68 -15.48 1.71
N LEU A 128 -36.83 -15.98 2.62
CA LEU A 128 -37.12 -17.16 3.41
C LEU A 128 -38.28 -16.95 4.39
N ALA A 129 -38.39 -15.77 5.00
CA ALA A 129 -39.53 -15.43 5.84
C ALA A 129 -40.84 -15.39 5.03
N ARG A 130 -40.80 -14.92 3.78
CA ARG A 130 -41.96 -14.91 2.86
C ARG A 130 -42.34 -16.32 2.36
N LEU A 131 -41.43 -17.29 2.44
CA LEU A 131 -41.73 -18.70 2.20
C LEU A 131 -42.40 -19.38 3.42
N GLY A 132 -42.40 -18.73 4.59
CA GLY A 132 -43.23 -19.12 5.72
C GLY A 132 -44.69 -18.73 5.48
N GLY A 133 -45.59 -19.69 5.60
CA GLY A 133 -47.03 -19.49 5.43
C GLY A 133 -47.79 -20.78 5.64
N ASP A 134 -49.11 -20.68 5.73
CA ASP A 134 -49.99 -21.84 5.85
C ASP A 134 -49.78 -22.80 4.67
N PHE A 135 -49.70 -24.08 4.97
CA PHE A 135 -49.64 -25.13 3.96
C PHE A 135 -50.76 -26.15 4.17
N PHE A 136 -51.31 -26.64 3.06
CA PHE A 136 -52.30 -27.71 3.03
C PHE A 136 -51.87 -28.78 2.02
N LYS A 137 -51.85 -30.04 2.45
CA LYS A 137 -51.63 -31.19 1.55
C LYS A 137 -52.66 -32.28 1.88
N ALA A 138 -53.31 -32.81 0.87
CA ALA A 138 -54.23 -33.95 1.03
C ALA A 138 -53.72 -35.14 0.22
N ARG A 139 -53.69 -36.34 0.84
CA ARG A 139 -53.39 -37.60 0.15
C ARG A 139 -54.64 -38.47 0.11
N ARG A 140 -54.95 -39.04 -1.05
CA ARG A 140 -56.02 -40.03 -1.22
C ARG A 140 -55.57 -41.37 -0.62
N LEU A 141 -56.38 -41.93 0.27
CA LEU A 141 -56.15 -43.22 0.95
C LEU A 141 -57.06 -44.35 0.39
N GLY A 142 -58.01 -44.01 -0.48
CA GLY A 142 -58.96 -44.92 -1.15
C GLY A 142 -59.97 -44.13 -1.99
N GLU A 143 -60.92 -44.79 -2.66
CA GLU A 143 -61.85 -44.11 -3.60
C GLU A 143 -62.58 -42.91 -2.96
N ASP A 144 -62.98 -43.00 -1.68
CA ASP A 144 -63.69 -41.91 -0.98
C ASP A 144 -63.00 -41.41 0.30
N LYS A 145 -61.69 -41.64 0.47
CA LYS A 145 -60.96 -41.21 1.68
C LYS A 145 -59.75 -40.36 1.35
N VAL A 146 -59.61 -39.24 2.05
CA VAL A 146 -58.46 -38.34 2.02
C VAL A 146 -57.96 -38.05 3.42
N LEU A 147 -56.64 -37.98 3.58
CA LEU A 147 -55.98 -37.50 4.78
C LEU A 147 -55.43 -36.08 4.54
N PRO A 148 -56.00 -35.05 5.17
CA PRO A 148 -55.46 -33.70 5.12
C PRO A 148 -54.34 -33.51 6.16
N ALA A 149 -53.33 -32.76 5.77
CA ALA A 149 -52.32 -32.17 6.66
C ALA A 149 -52.33 -30.65 6.45
N VAL A 150 -52.54 -29.90 7.54
CA VAL A 150 -52.49 -28.43 7.59
C VAL A 150 -51.43 -28.04 8.62
N GLY A 151 -50.64 -27.02 8.33
CA GLY A 151 -49.76 -26.41 9.33
C GLY A 151 -49.34 -24.99 8.94
N ASP A 152 -48.82 -24.24 9.91
CA ASP A 152 -48.22 -22.91 9.72
C ASP A 152 -46.69 -23.02 9.86
N ALA A 153 -45.96 -22.31 9.02
CA ALA A 153 -44.50 -22.23 9.05
C ALA A 153 -43.98 -20.80 9.27
N MET A 154 -44.86 -19.81 9.42
CA MET A 154 -44.51 -18.44 9.78
C MET A 154 -43.76 -18.42 11.11
N GLY A 155 -42.65 -17.68 11.18
CA GLY A 155 -41.92 -17.43 12.42
C GLY A 155 -41.09 -18.60 12.99
N HIS A 156 -41.17 -19.81 12.43
CA HIS A 156 -40.44 -20.99 12.90
C HIS A 156 -39.05 -21.19 12.26
N GLY A 157 -38.60 -20.23 11.45
CA GLY A 157 -37.25 -20.17 10.89
C GLY A 157 -36.97 -21.14 9.72
N LEU A 158 -35.70 -21.19 9.32
CA LEU A 158 -35.20 -21.92 8.15
C LEU A 158 -35.59 -23.41 8.10
N ALA A 159 -35.60 -24.09 9.25
CA ALA A 159 -35.94 -25.50 9.35
C ALA A 159 -37.41 -25.78 8.99
N ALA A 160 -38.34 -24.90 9.42
CA ALA A 160 -39.76 -25.04 9.10
C ALA A 160 -40.04 -24.73 7.62
N ALA A 161 -39.43 -23.68 7.07
CA ALA A 161 -39.54 -23.34 5.64
C ALA A 161 -39.01 -24.47 4.74
N GLY A 162 -37.89 -25.11 5.12
CA GLY A 162 -37.34 -26.27 4.42
C GLY A 162 -38.28 -27.49 4.43
N LEU A 163 -38.98 -27.72 5.54
CA LEU A 163 -39.96 -28.81 5.68
C LEU A 163 -41.19 -28.54 4.79
N VAL A 164 -41.66 -27.30 4.71
CA VAL A 164 -42.74 -26.89 3.78
C VAL A 164 -42.33 -27.05 2.32
N LEU A 165 -41.12 -26.64 1.94
CA LEU A 165 -40.59 -26.82 0.59
C LEU A 165 -40.49 -28.30 0.20
N GLN A 166 -39.99 -29.17 1.09
CA GLN A 166 -39.95 -30.62 0.86
C GLN A 166 -41.35 -31.22 0.70
N LEU A 167 -42.31 -30.79 1.53
CA LEU A 167 -43.70 -31.24 1.42
C LEU A 167 -44.38 -30.75 0.14
N ARG A 168 -44.01 -29.57 -0.38
CA ARG A 168 -44.51 -29.04 -1.66
C ARG A 168 -43.85 -29.68 -2.89
N ALA A 169 -42.55 -29.98 -2.83
CA ALA A 169 -41.76 -30.47 -3.97
C ALA A 169 -41.71 -32.00 -4.13
N GLY A 170 -41.97 -32.77 -3.07
CA GLY A 170 -41.94 -34.23 -3.14
C GLY A 170 -43.19 -34.84 -3.80
N PRO A 171 -43.06 -35.71 -4.83
CA PRO A 171 -44.15 -36.64 -5.13
C PRO A 171 -44.39 -37.48 -3.87
N ALA A 172 -45.66 -37.80 -3.57
CA ALA A 172 -45.96 -38.68 -2.47
C ALA A 172 -45.10 -39.95 -2.59
N GLY A 173 -44.24 -40.21 -1.61
CA GLY A 173 -43.39 -41.40 -1.56
C GLY A 173 -44.22 -42.70 -1.69
N PRO A 174 -43.58 -43.82 -2.05
CA PRO A 174 -44.26 -44.97 -2.64
C PRO A 174 -45.35 -45.57 -1.73
N ALA A 175 -46.31 -46.18 -2.42
CA ALA A 175 -47.58 -46.71 -1.91
C ALA A 175 -47.42 -47.76 -0.80
#